data_AF-A0A359DZ35-F1
#
_entry.id   AF-A0A359DZ35-F1
#
_cell.length_a   1.000
_cell.length_b   1.000
_cell.length_c   1.000
_cell.angle_alpha   90.00
_cell.angle_beta   90.00
_cell.angle_gamma   90.00
#
_symmetry.space_group_name_H-M   'P 1'
#
loop_
_entity.id
_entity.type
_entity.pdbx_description
1 polymer ?
#
loop_
_entity_poly.entity_id
_entity_poly.type
_entity_poly.pdbx_seq_one_letter_code
_entity_poly.pdbx_strand_id
1 'polypeptide(L)'
;MSEKTDRLLSQGLNAGFAGGTDMRSDERGGFKIKSSHFDNEDGTYHDEWIADRTGGGQEIVVAEGVTYTRVYAGGTITLEALAEMGISVGDVMASLKKNIIEGGEKTRLFSDYCPEVQGDWQYSYTILEEVPNIPLTLGKEVIKYHGVVVFIHDFLITPVE
;
A
#
# COMPACT_ATOMS: atom_id res chain seq x y z
N MET A 1 17.00 -0.09 5.23
CA MET A 1 16.77 0.85 4.12
C MET A 1 17.24 2.25 4.55
N SER A 2 17.52 3.19 3.65
CA SER A 2 17.87 4.58 4.05
C SER A 2 16.62 5.39 4.39
N GLU A 3 16.75 6.36 5.29
CA GLU A 3 15.65 7.25 5.71
C GLU A 3 14.97 7.92 4.51
N LYS A 4 15.74 8.29 3.47
CA LYS A 4 15.19 8.88 2.24
C LYS A 4 14.27 7.94 1.47
N THR A 5 14.61 6.66 1.43
CA THR A 5 13.79 5.67 0.72
C THR A 5 12.48 5.42 1.48
N ASP A 6 12.55 5.34 2.81
CA ASP A 6 11.39 5.23 3.69
C ASP A 6 10.44 6.43 3.54
N ARG A 7 11.02 7.64 3.50
CA ARG A 7 10.28 8.89 3.24
C ARG A 7 9.67 8.90 1.85
N LEU A 8 10.39 8.49 0.81
CA LEU A 8 9.87 8.42 -0.56
C LEU A 8 8.72 7.42 -0.70
N LEU A 9 8.80 6.24 -0.09
CA LEU A 9 7.70 5.27 -0.08
C LEU A 9 6.45 5.87 0.57
N SER A 10 6.62 6.60 1.67
CA SER A 10 5.52 7.20 2.43
C SER A 10 4.92 8.42 1.71
N GLN A 11 5.77 9.33 1.22
CA GLN A 11 5.37 10.54 0.51
C GLN A 11 4.82 10.23 -0.88
N GLY A 12 5.44 9.30 -1.60
CA GLY A 12 5.00 8.84 -2.92
C GLY A 12 3.63 8.20 -2.85
N LEU A 13 3.37 7.35 -1.86
CA LEU A 13 2.05 6.77 -1.61
C LEU A 13 1.01 7.85 -1.26
N ASN A 14 1.40 8.83 -0.44
CA ASN A 14 0.54 9.95 -0.07
C ASN A 14 0.23 10.87 -1.27
N ALA A 15 1.19 11.19 -2.12
CA ALA A 15 0.98 12.03 -3.30
C ALA A 15 0.23 11.27 -4.40
N GLY A 16 0.63 10.02 -4.65
CA GLY A 16 0.10 9.11 -5.66
C GLY A 16 -1.33 8.68 -5.37
N PHE A 17 -1.46 7.76 -4.42
CA PHE A 17 -2.72 7.08 -4.12
C PHE A 17 -3.69 7.94 -3.29
N ALA A 18 -3.17 8.70 -2.32
CA ALA A 18 -4.00 9.51 -1.44
C ALA A 18 -4.23 10.94 -1.96
N GLY A 19 -3.27 11.50 -2.71
CA GLY A 19 -3.14 12.93 -3.00
C GLY A 19 -3.52 13.37 -4.42
N GLY A 20 -3.77 12.44 -5.34
CA GLY A 20 -4.39 12.74 -6.64
C GLY A 20 -3.45 13.25 -7.72
N THR A 21 -2.18 12.79 -7.78
CA THR A 21 -1.30 13.01 -8.94
C THR A 21 -1.89 12.48 -10.24
N ASP A 22 -1.31 12.91 -11.38
CA ASP A 22 -1.67 12.44 -12.72
C ASP A 22 -1.57 10.92 -12.87
N MET A 23 -2.71 10.25 -12.76
CA MET A 23 -2.81 8.81 -13.00
C MET A 23 -2.75 8.54 -14.50
N ARG A 24 -1.91 7.59 -14.89
CA ARG A 24 -1.88 7.06 -16.25
C ARG A 24 -2.59 5.71 -16.31
N SER A 25 -3.07 5.36 -17.49
CA SER A 25 -3.63 4.04 -17.76
C SER A 25 -3.00 3.48 -19.03
N ASP A 26 -2.58 2.22 -18.96
CA ASP A 26 -1.92 1.50 -20.04
C ASP A 26 -2.48 0.07 -20.12
N GLU A 27 -2.26 -0.63 -21.23
CA GLU A 27 -2.62 -2.03 -21.40
C GLU A 27 -1.39 -2.89 -21.67
N ARG A 28 -1.10 -3.85 -20.80
CA ARG A 28 0.02 -4.78 -20.98
C ARG A 28 -0.39 -6.20 -20.64
N GLY A 29 -0.10 -7.14 -21.54
CA GLY A 29 -0.45 -8.54 -21.35
C GLY A 29 -1.95 -8.80 -21.14
N GLY A 30 -2.82 -7.90 -21.61
CA GLY A 30 -4.28 -7.95 -21.41
C GLY A 30 -4.77 -7.35 -20.08
N PHE A 31 -3.87 -6.82 -19.25
CA PHE A 31 -4.24 -6.10 -18.03
C PHE A 31 -4.34 -4.60 -18.27
N LYS A 32 -5.40 -3.99 -17.72
CA LYS A 32 -5.52 -2.53 -17.59
C LYS A 32 -4.74 -2.08 -16.36
N ILE A 33 -3.57 -1.53 -16.60
CA ILE A 33 -2.65 -1.07 -15.55
C ILE A 33 -2.94 0.40 -15.30
N LYS A 34 -3.04 0.77 -14.03
CA LYS A 34 -2.97 2.16 -13.58
C LYS A 34 -1.58 2.42 -13.02
N SER A 35 -1.09 3.64 -13.19
CA SER A 35 0.17 4.03 -12.60
C SER A 35 0.17 5.47 -12.14
N SER A 36 1.01 5.74 -11.14
CA SER A 36 1.32 7.07 -10.64
C SER A 36 2.82 7.25 -10.51
N HIS A 37 3.25 8.51 -10.51
CA HIS A 37 4.65 8.88 -10.46
C HIS A 37 4.81 10.15 -9.64
N PHE A 38 5.87 10.19 -8.85
CA PHE A 38 6.19 11.28 -7.96
C PHE A 38 7.71 11.46 -7.90
N ASP A 39 8.17 12.70 -8.02
CA ASP A 39 9.58 13.08 -7.87
C ASP A 39 9.72 14.17 -6.81
N ASN A 40 10.77 14.09 -6.00
CA ASN A 40 11.16 15.14 -5.06
C ASN A 40 12.70 15.21 -4.91
N GLU A 41 13.18 15.95 -3.91
CA GLU A 41 14.62 16.08 -3.62
C GLU A 41 15.28 14.80 -3.08
N ASP A 42 14.49 13.88 -2.52
CA ASP A 42 14.98 12.60 -2.00
C ASP A 42 15.13 11.56 -3.14
N GLY A 43 14.39 11.71 -4.25
CA GLY A 43 14.46 10.83 -5.42
C GLY A 43 13.12 10.65 -6.14
N THR A 44 12.91 9.45 -6.67
CA THR A 44 11.78 9.11 -7.53
C THR A 44 10.97 7.95 -6.96
N TYR A 45 9.64 8.06 -7.02
CA TYR A 45 8.68 7.02 -6.71
C TYR A 45 7.79 6.73 -7.93
N HIS A 46 7.52 5.45 -8.14
CA HIS A 46 6.55 4.95 -9.10
C HIS A 46 5.67 3.90 -8.44
N ASP A 47 4.38 3.91 -8.77
CA ASP A 47 3.42 2.88 -8.38
C ASP A 47 2.66 2.43 -9.61
N GLU A 48 2.52 1.12 -9.78
CA GLU A 48 1.76 0.51 -10.86
C GLU A 48 0.86 -0.58 -10.28
N TRP A 49 -0.43 -0.57 -10.61
CA TRP A 49 -1.38 -1.54 -10.07
C TRP A 49 -2.47 -1.93 -11.05
N ILE A 50 -3.00 -3.13 -10.84
CA ILE A 50 -4.13 -3.71 -11.57
C ILE A 50 -5.15 -4.10 -10.51
N ALA A 51 -6.16 -3.27 -10.27
CA ALA A 51 -7.19 -3.58 -9.29
C ALA A 51 -8.52 -2.88 -9.59
N ASP A 52 -9.60 -3.69 -9.61
CA ASP A 52 -10.98 -3.21 -9.51
C ASP A 52 -11.60 -3.58 -8.15
N ARG A 53 -11.30 -4.78 -7.62
CA ARG A 53 -11.69 -5.24 -6.27
C ARG A 53 -10.57 -6.03 -5.60
N THR A 54 -9.99 -6.96 -6.35
CA THR A 54 -8.80 -7.71 -6.00
C THR A 54 -7.77 -7.52 -7.09
N GLY A 55 -6.50 -7.59 -6.73
CA GLY A 55 -5.43 -7.31 -7.66
C GLY A 55 -4.07 -7.28 -7.01
N GLY A 56 -3.15 -6.60 -7.69
CA GLY A 56 -1.82 -6.37 -7.16
C GLY A 56 -1.12 -5.27 -7.93
N GLY A 57 0.09 -4.98 -7.48
CA GLY A 57 0.89 -3.91 -8.03
C GLY A 57 2.32 -3.99 -7.53
N GLN A 58 3.08 -2.98 -7.92
CA GLN A 58 4.43 -2.77 -7.48
C GLN A 58 4.68 -1.28 -7.29
N GLU A 59 5.44 -0.97 -6.25
CA GLU A 59 6.06 0.33 -6.07
C GLU A 59 7.56 0.19 -6.32
N ILE A 60 8.13 1.20 -6.98
CA ILE A 60 9.54 1.28 -7.28
C ILE A 60 10.03 2.62 -6.74
N VAL A 61 11.08 2.58 -5.93
CA VAL A 61 11.72 3.78 -5.39
C VAL A 61 13.18 3.79 -5.78
N VAL A 62 13.64 4.93 -6.28
CA VAL A 62 15.03 5.18 -6.61
C VAL A 62 15.52 6.34 -5.76
N ALA A 63 16.44 6.06 -4.86
CA ALA A 63 17.03 7.04 -3.94
C ALA A 63 18.51 6.74 -3.75
N GLU A 64 19.36 7.77 -3.80
CA GLU A 64 20.80 7.64 -3.53
C GLU A 64 21.52 6.58 -4.38
N GLY A 65 21.04 6.36 -5.60
CA GLY A 65 21.58 5.35 -6.51
C GLY A 65 21.19 3.90 -6.19
N VAL A 66 20.31 3.68 -5.20
CA VAL A 66 19.73 2.38 -4.87
C VAL A 66 18.30 2.31 -5.36
N THR A 67 17.91 1.17 -5.92
CA THR A 67 16.53 0.89 -6.30
C THR A 67 15.92 -0.11 -5.33
N TYR A 68 14.72 0.18 -4.84
CA TYR A 68 13.90 -0.76 -4.08
C TYR A 68 12.60 -1.02 -4.81
N THR A 69 12.08 -2.23 -4.64
CA THR A 69 10.74 -2.58 -5.06
C THR A 69 9.92 -3.09 -3.89
N ARG A 70 8.65 -2.70 -3.86
CA ARG A 70 7.63 -3.26 -2.99
C ARG A 70 6.53 -3.83 -3.87
N VAL A 71 6.43 -5.15 -3.96
CA VAL A 71 5.31 -5.80 -4.65
C VAL A 71 4.19 -6.07 -3.66
N TYR A 72 2.95 -5.97 -4.11
CA TYR A 72 1.80 -6.17 -3.23
C TYR A 72 0.62 -6.78 -3.97
N ALA A 73 -0.22 -7.49 -3.21
CA ALA A 73 -1.47 -8.05 -3.72
C ALA A 73 -2.52 -8.14 -2.62
N GLY A 74 -3.78 -8.06 -3.02
CA GLY A 74 -4.92 -8.30 -2.14
C GLY A 74 -6.18 -7.63 -2.66
N GLY A 75 -7.00 -7.08 -1.77
CA GLY A 75 -8.27 -6.45 -2.12
C GLY A 75 -9.30 -6.50 -1.00
N THR A 76 -10.57 -6.31 -1.37
CA THR A 76 -11.69 -6.35 -0.42
C THR A 76 -12.44 -7.69 -0.46
N ILE A 77 -13.26 -7.95 0.57
CA ILE A 77 -14.33 -8.95 0.49
C ILE A 77 -15.31 -8.62 -0.67
N THR A 78 -16.23 -9.54 -0.96
CA THR A 78 -17.22 -9.41 -2.05
C THR A 78 -18.12 -8.18 -1.87
N LEU A 79 -18.60 -7.61 -2.98
CA LEU A 79 -19.46 -6.42 -2.95
C LEU A 79 -20.77 -6.68 -2.21
N GLU A 80 -21.32 -7.89 -2.36
CA GLU A 80 -22.53 -8.35 -1.69
C GLU A 80 -22.34 -8.36 -0.17
N ALA A 81 -21.23 -8.92 0.30
CA ALA A 81 -20.89 -8.94 1.73
C ALA A 81 -20.66 -7.53 2.30
N LEU A 82 -20.02 -6.62 1.54
CA LEU A 82 -19.91 -5.20 1.95
C LEU A 82 -21.30 -4.56 2.08
N ALA A 83 -22.18 -4.80 1.11
CA ALA A 83 -23.54 -4.26 1.11
C ALA A 83 -24.39 -4.82 2.26
N GLU A 84 -24.28 -6.11 2.58
CA GLU A 84 -24.92 -6.72 3.76
C GLU A 84 -24.46 -6.09 5.08
N MET A 85 -23.20 -5.64 5.13
CA MET A 85 -22.63 -4.91 6.26
C MET A 85 -22.96 -3.40 6.23
N GLY A 86 -23.65 -2.91 5.18
CA GLY A 86 -24.00 -1.50 5.04
C GLY A 86 -22.85 -0.57 4.62
N ILE A 87 -21.77 -1.12 4.05
CA ILE A 87 -20.60 -0.36 3.60
C ILE A 87 -20.30 -0.62 2.12
N SER A 88 -19.43 0.19 1.54
CA SER A 88 -18.96 0.09 0.15
C SER A 88 -17.44 -0.07 0.07
N VAL A 89 -16.93 -0.42 -1.11
CA VAL A 89 -15.48 -0.35 -1.38
C VAL A 89 -14.94 1.06 -1.14
N GLY A 90 -15.75 2.09 -1.43
CA GLY A 90 -15.39 3.49 -1.18
C GLY A 90 -15.09 3.76 0.30
N ASP A 91 -15.89 3.20 1.21
CA ASP A 91 -15.71 3.37 2.66
C ASP A 91 -14.42 2.68 3.13
N VAL A 92 -14.15 1.47 2.62
CA VAL A 92 -12.91 0.74 2.89
C VAL A 92 -11.69 1.52 2.40
N MET A 93 -11.75 2.06 1.18
CA MET A 93 -10.67 2.88 0.61
C MET A 93 -10.49 4.20 1.36
N ALA A 94 -11.56 4.82 1.83
CA ALA A 94 -11.49 6.03 2.65
C ALA A 94 -10.81 5.74 4.00
N SER A 95 -11.18 4.64 4.65
CA SER A 95 -10.53 4.16 5.88
C SER A 95 -9.05 3.86 5.66
N LEU A 96 -8.71 3.20 4.56
CA LEU A 96 -7.32 2.93 4.18
C LEU A 96 -6.52 4.23 4.01
N LYS A 97 -7.01 5.16 3.17
CA LYS A 97 -6.35 6.45 2.92
C LYS A 97 -6.13 7.24 4.19
N LYS A 98 -7.14 7.28 5.07
CA LYS A 98 -7.02 7.94 6.37
C LYS A 98 -5.85 7.37 7.19
N ASN A 99 -5.76 6.05 7.30
CA ASN A 99 -4.70 5.40 8.08
C ASN A 99 -3.30 5.60 7.47
N ILE A 100 -3.18 5.63 6.14
CA ILE A 100 -1.92 5.93 5.44
C ILE A 100 -1.49 7.38 5.74
N ILE A 101 -2.41 8.35 5.63
CA ILE A 101 -2.13 9.76 5.88
C ILE A 101 -1.75 10.00 7.35
N GLU A 102 -2.52 9.45 8.29
CA GLU A 102 -2.28 9.61 9.73
C GLU A 102 -1.05 8.85 10.22
N GLY A 103 -0.78 7.68 9.64
CA GLY A 103 0.35 6.83 9.99
C GLY A 103 1.68 7.29 9.38
N GLY A 104 1.65 7.91 8.20
CA GLY A 104 2.84 8.36 7.48
C GLY A 104 3.90 7.25 7.38
N GLU A 105 5.11 7.55 7.84
CA GLU A 105 6.27 6.66 7.87
C GLU A 105 6.15 5.48 8.85
N LYS A 106 4.99 5.27 9.48
CA LYS A 106 4.73 4.07 10.30
C LYS A 106 3.98 2.99 9.53
N THR A 107 3.40 3.31 8.37
CA THR A 107 2.61 2.36 7.58
C THR A 107 3.46 1.72 6.49
N ARG A 108 3.30 0.42 6.27
CA ARG A 108 3.87 -0.31 5.12
C ARG A 108 5.41 -0.28 5.01
N LEU A 109 6.12 -0.10 6.12
CA LEU A 109 7.59 -0.15 6.17
C LEU A 109 8.08 -1.39 6.95
N PHE A 110 9.01 -1.21 7.90
CA PHE A 110 9.76 -2.26 8.61
C PHE A 110 9.36 -2.42 10.08
N SER A 111 8.16 -1.99 10.44
CA SER A 111 7.65 -2.14 11.80
C SER A 111 6.15 -2.35 11.80
N ASP A 112 5.67 -3.09 12.80
CA ASP A 112 4.24 -3.19 13.07
C ASP A 112 3.64 -1.81 13.33
N TYR A 113 2.43 -1.61 12.83
CA TYR A 113 1.64 -0.43 13.09
C TYR A 113 0.17 -0.79 13.26
N CYS A 114 -0.33 -0.60 14.48
CA CYS A 114 -1.71 -0.88 14.86
C CYS A 114 -2.24 0.34 15.64
N PRO A 115 -2.81 1.35 14.96
CA PRO A 115 -3.44 2.47 15.65
C PRO A 115 -4.63 1.99 16.49
N GLU A 116 -5.07 2.83 17.43
CA GLU A 116 -6.29 2.56 18.20
C GLU A 116 -7.50 2.42 17.28
N VAL A 117 -8.47 1.61 17.72
CA VAL A 117 -9.73 1.39 16.99
C VAL A 117 -10.47 2.73 16.83
N GLN A 118 -10.88 3.04 15.60
CA GLN A 118 -11.55 4.29 15.26
C GLN A 118 -13.02 4.02 14.92
N GLY A 119 -13.88 4.09 15.94
CA GLY A 119 -15.28 3.71 15.80
C GLY A 119 -15.40 2.22 15.48
N ASP A 120 -16.00 1.90 14.33
CA ASP A 120 -16.19 0.52 13.88
C ASP A 120 -15.00 -0.03 13.07
N TRP A 121 -14.02 0.82 12.77
CA TRP A 121 -12.89 0.49 11.90
C TRP A 121 -11.63 0.18 12.70
N GLN A 122 -10.94 -0.88 12.30
CA GLN A 122 -9.62 -1.23 12.83
C GLN A 122 -8.65 -1.45 11.67
N TYR A 123 -7.52 -0.75 11.71
CA TYR A 123 -6.40 -0.92 10.78
C TYR A 123 -5.25 -1.64 11.50
N SER A 124 -4.52 -2.48 10.77
CA SER A 124 -3.24 -3.01 11.23
C SER A 124 -2.32 -3.28 10.06
N TYR A 125 -1.04 -2.97 10.23
CA TYR A 125 0.07 -3.45 9.43
C TYR A 125 1.00 -4.28 10.34
N THR A 126 1.38 -5.47 9.89
CA THR A 126 2.19 -6.41 10.68
C THR A 126 3.32 -6.99 9.82
N ILE A 127 4.52 -7.03 10.36
CA ILE A 127 5.66 -7.74 9.77
C ILE A 127 5.49 -9.24 10.04
N LEU A 128 5.42 -10.02 8.97
CA LEU A 128 5.24 -11.47 9.04
C LEU A 128 6.57 -12.22 8.95
N GLU A 129 7.51 -11.70 8.17
CA GLU A 129 8.80 -12.34 7.94
C GLU A 129 9.86 -11.29 7.61
N GLU A 130 11.05 -11.46 8.18
CA GLU A 130 12.26 -10.73 7.82
C GLU A 130 13.37 -11.75 7.58
N VAL A 131 14.03 -11.66 6.43
CA VAL A 131 15.15 -12.54 6.07
C VAL A 131 16.43 -11.70 6.00
N PRO A 132 17.26 -11.61 7.05
CA PRO A 132 18.39 -10.67 7.04
C PRO A 132 19.45 -10.94 5.95
N ASN A 133 19.59 -12.21 5.54
CA ASN A 133 20.58 -12.62 4.53
C ASN A 133 20.08 -12.47 3.08
N ILE A 134 18.79 -12.26 2.89
CA ILE A 134 18.16 -11.97 1.59
C ILE A 134 17.25 -10.79 1.91
N PRO A 135 17.70 -9.53 1.74
CA PRO A 135 17.14 -8.32 2.37
C PRO A 135 15.67 -8.07 1.98
N LEU A 136 14.79 -8.90 2.50
CA LEU A 136 13.40 -9.09 2.11
C LEU A 136 12.56 -9.08 3.36
N THR A 137 11.48 -8.30 3.29
CA THR A 137 10.51 -8.15 4.36
C THR A 137 9.12 -8.44 3.81
N LEU A 138 8.39 -9.35 4.45
CA LEU A 138 6.97 -9.61 4.21
C LEU A 138 6.15 -8.87 5.26
N GLY A 139 5.27 -7.98 4.80
CA GLY A 139 4.32 -7.26 5.62
C GLY A 139 2.88 -7.58 5.22
N LYS A 140 1.94 -7.42 6.15
CA LYS A 140 0.52 -7.63 5.92
C LYS A 140 -0.31 -6.49 6.48
N GLU A 141 -1.08 -5.87 5.62
CA GLU A 141 -2.06 -4.83 5.93
C GLU A 141 -3.46 -5.42 5.95
N VAL A 142 -4.23 -5.07 6.98
CA VAL A 142 -5.60 -5.53 7.18
C VAL A 142 -6.46 -4.36 7.65
N ILE A 143 -7.68 -4.29 7.11
CA ILE A 143 -8.74 -3.45 7.65
C ILE A 143 -9.91 -4.34 8.08
N LYS A 144 -10.42 -4.09 9.28
CA LYS A 144 -11.63 -4.69 9.81
C LYS A 144 -12.73 -3.66 10.00
N TYR A 145 -13.96 -4.09 9.77
CA TYR A 145 -15.18 -3.36 10.10
C TYR A 145 -16.02 -4.23 11.04
N HIS A 146 -16.34 -3.73 12.24
CA HIS A 146 -16.95 -4.51 13.33
C HIS A 146 -16.23 -5.84 13.63
N GLY A 147 -14.89 -5.84 13.55
CA GLY A 147 -14.05 -7.03 13.80
C GLY A 147 -13.98 -8.03 12.64
N VAL A 148 -14.75 -7.85 11.57
CA VAL A 148 -14.67 -8.69 10.35
C VAL A 148 -13.64 -8.11 9.40
N VAL A 149 -12.74 -8.94 8.87
CA VAL A 149 -11.75 -8.52 7.86
C VAL A 149 -12.48 -8.18 6.56
N VAL A 150 -12.38 -6.92 6.14
CA VAL A 150 -13.00 -6.42 4.91
C VAL A 150 -11.98 -6.09 3.82
N PHE A 151 -10.70 -5.98 4.17
CA PHE A 151 -9.60 -5.73 3.25
C PHE A 151 -8.29 -6.33 3.74
N ILE A 152 -7.47 -6.77 2.79
CA ILE A 152 -6.13 -7.29 3.00
C ILE A 152 -5.21 -6.83 1.88
N HIS A 153 -3.96 -6.51 2.19
CA HIS A 153 -2.84 -6.48 1.26
C HIS A 153 -1.64 -7.17 1.91
N ASP A 154 -0.98 -8.07 1.17
CA ASP A 154 0.33 -8.58 1.53
C ASP A 154 1.39 -7.84 0.71
N PHE A 155 2.50 -7.47 1.34
CA PHE A 155 3.59 -6.66 0.78
C PHE A 155 4.91 -7.42 0.89
N LEU A 156 5.70 -7.42 -0.18
CA LEU A 156 7.09 -7.89 -0.16
C LEU A 156 8.01 -6.75 -0.57
N ILE A 157 8.94 -6.37 0.31
CA ILE A 157 9.88 -5.26 0.11
C ILE A 157 11.28 -5.83 -0.06
N THR A 158 12.00 -5.43 -1.12
CA THR A 158 13.38 -5.88 -1.38
C THR A 158 14.16 -4.81 -2.16
N PRO A 159 15.49 -4.67 -1.96
CA PRO A 159 16.34 -3.94 -2.90
C PRO A 159 16.41 -4.68 -4.24
N VAL A 160 16.74 -3.94 -5.29
CA VAL A 160 17.02 -4.44 -6.64
C VAL A 160 18.52 -4.27 -6.89
N GLU A 161 19.22 -5.37 -7.20
CA GLU A 161 20.67 -5.43 -7.42
C GLU A 161 21.00 -5.91 -8.85
#